data_AF-H3GSS4-F1
#
_entry.id   AF-H3GSS4-F1
#
_cell.length_a   1.000
_cell.length_b   1.000
_cell.length_c   1.000
_cell.angle_alpha   90.00
_cell.angle_beta   90.00
_cell.angle_gamma   90.00
#
_symmetry.space_group_name_H-M   'P 1'
#
loop_
_entity.id
_entity.type
_entity.pdbx_description
1 polymer ?
#
loop_
_entity_poly.entity_id
_entity_poly.type
_entity_poly.pdbx_seq_one_letter_code
_entity_poly.pdbx_strand_id
1 'polypeptide(L)'
;MWPLWGSQQTTTHAVVPQPMLTSSKLREKLSALQQVREEDVRREQEIAARQLETLLQETRKVQRERDDMVAVNKLLLRHKRASTSTLAELEAVKTEQVQLQRHQEELEKTLEDLQAQLAEQTVATNESREQANELRHDKEMLALQWQELQEEHRDTQKQVDELHDRLVDAQRAHRAVEVVLAALRTAHAAKTHQVRELQAALEVANSRTTVEEEDPPVTAEIPVAVQPVQSVQQSPTLPPPDQPNSAATTVPLHDRLKDGNFDLNQNRDELLAEFSCHEQQLQQLQEQVHALELVNSTSKQLLASLHENLREAQTRERVMRSEFSAELEVVRKKVEQDAQTTQTDLKRQIRELEQRCENERTEKTHLQATIDELESASKSRAAAQAKEHEFLAQFKRQLESGIVVTKFGARGVPHQRVVYSDAQCHWLSWRSPATSVTHGSLMQPKADAKADTCDLVEVLPGATTETFARQRPDAPTRCLSLVFVHPCRTLDLQADTAAQCQQYLRGFRLLQEEAAHKRHHM
;
A
#
# COMPACT_ATOMS: atom_id res chain seq x y z
N MET A 1 -52.88 38.67 -68.88
CA MET A 1 -53.53 39.62 -69.81
C MET A 1 -53.63 38.91 -71.16
N TRP A 2 -54.75 38.84 -71.89
CA TRP A 2 -55.76 39.86 -72.25
C TRP A 2 -55.21 40.96 -73.21
N PRO A 3 -55.96 41.36 -74.26
CA PRO A 3 -55.77 40.68 -75.56
C PRO A 3 -55.99 41.58 -76.81
N LEU A 4 -56.03 40.91 -77.98
CA LEU A 4 -56.95 41.19 -79.12
C LEU A 4 -56.71 42.42 -80.03
N TRP A 5 -57.31 42.27 -81.22
CA TRP A 5 -57.57 43.26 -82.29
C TRP A 5 -56.35 43.72 -83.13
N GLY A 6 -56.55 44.09 -84.40
CA GLY A 6 -57.81 43.99 -85.14
C GLY A 6 -57.82 44.76 -86.47
N SER A 7 -58.00 44.01 -87.55
CA SER A 7 -58.37 44.48 -88.88
C SER A 7 -59.45 45.57 -88.91
N GLN A 8 -59.22 46.65 -89.69
CA GLN A 8 -60.20 47.14 -90.69
C GLN A 8 -59.64 48.28 -91.58
N GLN A 9 -59.60 48.03 -92.90
CA GLN A 9 -59.68 49.02 -94.00
C GLN A 9 -59.89 48.19 -95.30
N THR A 10 -61.10 47.95 -95.80
CA THR A 10 -61.98 48.84 -96.59
C THR A 10 -61.32 49.42 -97.85
N THR A 11 -61.46 48.72 -98.99
CA THR A 11 -61.22 49.34 -100.31
C THR A 11 -62.11 48.74 -101.41
N THR A 12 -63.05 49.55 -101.89
CA THR A 12 -63.59 49.61 -103.27
C THR A 12 -63.87 48.30 -104.04
N HIS A 13 -65.15 47.95 -104.16
CA HIS A 13 -65.65 47.32 -105.39
C HIS A 13 -65.61 48.33 -106.55
N ALA A 14 -65.17 47.90 -107.73
CA ALA A 14 -65.31 48.63 -108.99
C ALA A 14 -65.89 47.70 -110.08
N VAL A 15 -66.86 48.19 -110.85
CA VAL A 15 -67.59 47.39 -111.85
C VAL A 15 -67.20 47.83 -113.26
N VAL A 16 -66.43 46.99 -113.96
CA VAL A 16 -66.02 47.16 -115.37
C VAL A 16 -66.05 45.76 -116.03
N PRO A 17 -66.56 45.59 -117.27
CA PRO A 17 -67.10 44.29 -117.71
C PRO A 17 -66.07 43.30 -118.30
N GLN A 18 -66.46 42.02 -118.30
CA GLN A 18 -65.74 40.96 -119.01
C GLN A 18 -66.01 41.02 -120.53
N PRO A 19 -64.97 41.03 -121.40
CA PRO A 19 -65.13 40.65 -122.80
C PRO A 19 -65.20 39.12 -122.92
N MET A 20 -66.03 38.60 -123.81
CA MET A 20 -66.05 37.15 -124.11
C MET A 20 -64.72 36.72 -124.75
N LEU A 21 -63.93 35.95 -124.01
CA LEU A 21 -62.68 35.35 -124.48
C LEU A 21 -62.88 33.84 -124.69
N THR A 22 -62.48 33.38 -125.87
CA THR A 22 -62.78 32.03 -126.37
C THR A 22 -62.10 30.92 -125.57
N SER A 23 -62.71 29.72 -125.63
CA SER A 23 -62.40 28.52 -124.81
C SER A 23 -60.91 28.21 -124.59
N SER A 24 -60.04 28.47 -125.59
CA SER A 24 -58.59 28.29 -125.47
C SER A 24 -57.98 29.14 -124.34
N LYS A 25 -58.33 30.44 -124.28
CA LYS A 25 -57.76 31.40 -123.31
C LYS A 25 -58.22 31.14 -121.88
N LEU A 26 -59.35 30.46 -121.69
CA LEU A 26 -59.78 29.98 -120.38
C LEU A 26 -58.95 28.76 -119.91
N ARG A 27 -58.52 27.88 -120.82
CA ARG A 27 -57.60 26.78 -120.48
C ARG A 27 -56.20 27.29 -120.16
N GLU A 28 -55.68 28.24 -120.93
CA GLU A 28 -54.40 28.91 -120.61
C GLU A 28 -54.46 29.62 -119.25
N LYS A 29 -55.54 30.37 -118.95
CA LYS A 29 -55.72 31.00 -117.64
C LYS A 29 -55.89 30.01 -116.49
N LEU A 30 -56.60 28.89 -116.70
CA LEU A 30 -56.69 27.83 -115.69
C LEU A 30 -55.34 27.15 -115.46
N SER A 31 -54.60 26.84 -116.52
CA SER A 31 -53.25 26.27 -116.43
C SER A 31 -52.29 27.23 -115.73
N ALA A 32 -52.34 28.53 -116.03
CA ALA A 32 -51.51 29.54 -115.37
C ALA A 32 -51.90 29.75 -113.89
N LEU A 33 -53.20 29.78 -113.55
CA LEU A 33 -53.65 29.86 -112.16
C LEU A 33 -53.31 28.59 -111.37
N GLN A 34 -53.39 27.42 -112.01
CA GLN A 34 -52.99 26.16 -111.40
C GLN A 34 -51.48 26.10 -111.20
N GLN A 35 -50.68 26.54 -112.18
CA GLN A 35 -49.23 26.63 -112.07
C GLN A 35 -48.78 27.64 -111.00
N VAL A 36 -49.42 28.81 -110.92
CA VAL A 36 -49.21 29.78 -109.83
C VAL A 36 -49.57 29.15 -108.48
N ARG A 37 -50.69 28.44 -108.37
CA ARG A 37 -51.08 27.73 -107.15
C ARG A 37 -50.12 26.61 -106.76
N GLU A 38 -49.56 25.88 -107.74
CA GLU A 38 -48.54 24.85 -107.52
C GLU A 38 -47.18 25.48 -107.15
N GLU A 39 -46.84 26.65 -107.67
CA GLU A 39 -45.68 27.44 -107.24
C GLU A 39 -45.86 28.02 -105.83
N ASP A 40 -47.04 28.55 -105.48
CA ASP A 40 -47.32 29.09 -104.15
C ASP A 40 -47.39 27.98 -103.10
N VAL A 41 -47.99 26.82 -103.42
CA VAL A 41 -47.91 25.62 -102.56
C VAL A 41 -46.47 25.13 -102.41
N ARG A 42 -45.63 25.21 -103.46
CA ARG A 42 -44.18 24.93 -103.32
C ARG A 42 -43.46 25.96 -102.45
N ARG A 43 -43.77 27.26 -102.57
CA ARG A 43 -43.21 28.32 -101.73
C ARG A 43 -43.60 28.11 -100.27
N GLU A 44 -44.87 27.80 -99.98
CA GLU A 44 -45.35 27.44 -98.65
C GLU A 44 -44.68 26.18 -98.11
N GLN A 45 -44.53 25.13 -98.93
CA GLN A 45 -43.80 23.91 -98.55
C GLN A 45 -42.31 24.16 -98.28
N GLU A 46 -41.64 25.01 -99.07
CA GLU A 46 -40.26 25.42 -98.81
C GLU A 46 -40.12 26.27 -97.55
N ILE A 47 -41.05 27.20 -97.31
CA ILE A 47 -41.06 28.02 -96.08
C ILE A 47 -41.30 27.12 -94.86
N ALA A 48 -42.28 26.22 -94.92
CA ALA A 48 -42.56 25.25 -93.87
C ALA A 48 -41.38 24.28 -93.65
N ALA A 49 -40.70 23.84 -94.71
CA ALA A 49 -39.51 23.00 -94.61
C ALA A 49 -38.34 23.75 -93.94
N ARG A 50 -38.09 25.01 -94.30
CA ARG A 50 -37.05 25.86 -93.67
C ARG A 50 -37.40 26.19 -92.21
N GLN A 51 -38.67 26.43 -91.89
CA GLN A 51 -39.14 26.59 -90.51
C GLN A 51 -38.96 25.30 -89.70
N LEU A 52 -39.35 24.14 -90.26
CA LEU A 52 -39.14 22.83 -89.63
C LEU A 52 -37.64 22.54 -89.43
N GLU A 53 -36.79 22.83 -90.41
CA GLU A 53 -35.34 22.69 -90.27
C GLU A 53 -34.80 23.61 -89.17
N THR A 54 -35.25 24.87 -89.12
CA THR A 54 -34.85 25.83 -88.07
C THR A 54 -35.24 25.30 -86.69
N LEU A 55 -36.49 24.85 -86.51
CA LEU A 55 -36.97 24.24 -85.27
C LEU A 55 -36.21 22.95 -84.90
N LEU A 56 -35.80 22.14 -85.88
CA LEU A 56 -34.94 20.97 -85.64
C LEU A 56 -33.51 21.36 -85.25
N GLN A 57 -32.95 22.43 -85.83
CA GLN A 57 -31.64 22.98 -85.44
C GLN A 57 -31.70 23.58 -84.02
N GLU A 58 -32.75 24.32 -83.69
CA GLU A 58 -33.00 24.85 -82.34
C GLU A 58 -33.24 23.74 -81.31
N THR A 59 -34.05 22.72 -81.63
CA THR A 59 -34.25 21.55 -80.76
C THR A 59 -32.93 20.84 -80.49
N ARG A 60 -32.08 20.65 -81.51
CA ARG A 60 -30.73 20.09 -81.35
C ARG A 60 -29.82 21.00 -80.52
N LYS A 61 -29.94 22.33 -80.62
CA LYS A 61 -29.18 23.29 -79.81
C LYS A 61 -29.61 23.22 -78.33
N VAL A 62 -30.90 23.31 -78.04
CA VAL A 62 -31.46 23.18 -76.69
C VAL A 62 -31.12 21.83 -76.06
N GLN A 63 -31.10 20.75 -76.85
CA GLN A 63 -30.72 19.43 -76.36
C GLN A 63 -29.22 19.34 -75.99
N ARG A 64 -28.32 19.98 -76.76
CA ARG A 64 -26.91 20.13 -76.35
C ARG A 64 -26.80 20.94 -75.07
N GLU A 65 -27.43 22.11 -75.00
CA GLU A 65 -27.41 22.99 -73.82
C GLU A 65 -27.94 22.28 -72.56
N ARG A 66 -28.96 21.44 -72.70
CA ARG A 66 -29.46 20.55 -71.64
C ARG A 66 -28.41 19.51 -71.22
N ASP A 67 -27.80 18.84 -72.18
CA ASP A 67 -26.84 17.75 -71.91
C ASP A 67 -25.51 18.29 -71.34
N ASP A 68 -25.10 19.49 -71.74
CA ASP A 68 -24.02 20.29 -71.14
C ASP A 68 -24.37 20.71 -69.70
N MET A 69 -25.58 21.22 -69.44
CA MET A 69 -26.04 21.48 -68.06
C MET A 69 -26.07 20.20 -67.20
N VAL A 70 -26.41 19.04 -67.78
CA VAL A 70 -26.33 17.74 -67.09
C VAL A 70 -24.88 17.34 -66.82
N ALA A 71 -23.94 17.63 -67.72
CA ALA A 71 -22.52 17.41 -67.50
C ALA A 71 -21.96 18.32 -66.38
N VAL A 72 -22.30 19.61 -66.40
CA VAL A 72 -21.92 20.58 -65.35
C VAL A 72 -22.50 20.18 -64.00
N ASN A 73 -23.78 19.79 -63.92
CA ASN A 73 -24.39 19.31 -62.68
C ASN A 73 -23.72 18.02 -62.16
N LYS A 74 -23.36 17.07 -63.05
CA LYS A 74 -22.58 15.88 -62.66
C LYS A 74 -21.19 16.25 -62.12
N LEU A 75 -20.55 17.28 -62.67
CA LEU A 75 -19.23 17.75 -62.23
C LEU A 75 -19.32 18.49 -60.88
N LEU A 76 -20.32 19.36 -60.69
CA LEU A 76 -20.62 20.00 -59.41
C LEU A 76 -20.95 18.98 -58.31
N LEU A 77 -21.71 17.93 -58.62
CA LEU A 77 -22.00 16.83 -57.68
C LEU A 77 -20.74 16.03 -57.32
N ARG A 78 -19.82 15.81 -58.27
CA ARG A 78 -18.50 15.21 -57.99
C ARG A 78 -17.66 16.12 -57.09
N HIS A 79 -17.58 17.41 -57.39
CA HIS A 79 -16.85 18.38 -56.56
C HIS A 79 -17.43 18.48 -55.15
N LYS A 80 -18.76 18.51 -55.00
CA LYS A 80 -19.42 18.51 -53.69
C LYS A 80 -19.10 17.25 -52.89
N ARG A 81 -19.10 16.07 -53.52
CA ARG A 81 -18.70 14.80 -52.87
C ARG A 81 -17.24 14.77 -52.45
N ALA A 82 -16.34 15.24 -53.31
CA ALA A 82 -14.91 15.37 -52.98
C ALA A 82 -14.71 16.33 -51.80
N SER A 83 -15.35 17.51 -51.83
CA SER A 83 -15.31 18.49 -50.74
C SER A 83 -15.84 17.92 -49.42
N THR A 84 -16.93 17.14 -49.43
CA THR A 84 -17.40 16.46 -48.22
C THR A 84 -16.46 15.35 -47.74
N SER A 85 -15.72 14.68 -48.63
CA SER A 85 -14.68 13.71 -48.26
C SER A 85 -13.54 14.42 -47.55
N THR A 86 -12.97 15.46 -48.17
CA THR A 86 -11.86 16.25 -47.59
C THR A 86 -12.23 16.93 -46.27
N LEU A 87 -13.52 17.27 -46.06
CA LEU A 87 -14.00 17.77 -44.77
C LEU A 87 -14.08 16.66 -43.72
N ALA A 88 -14.57 15.47 -44.07
CA ALA A 88 -14.60 14.32 -43.16
C ALA A 88 -13.17 13.85 -42.79
N GLU A 89 -12.26 13.83 -43.76
CA GLU A 89 -10.83 13.56 -43.55
C GLU A 89 -10.18 14.61 -42.62
N LEU A 90 -10.52 15.90 -42.78
CA LEU A 90 -10.01 16.97 -41.93
C LEU A 90 -10.57 16.93 -40.50
N GLU A 91 -11.83 16.56 -40.30
CA GLU A 91 -12.36 16.31 -38.95
C GLU A 91 -11.78 15.02 -38.33
N ALA A 92 -11.50 13.97 -39.11
CA ALA A 92 -10.81 12.78 -38.62
C ALA A 92 -9.39 13.13 -38.10
N VAL A 93 -8.59 13.86 -38.89
CA VAL A 93 -7.25 14.33 -38.49
C VAL A 93 -7.30 15.23 -37.25
N LYS A 94 -8.33 16.07 -37.08
CA LYS A 94 -8.54 16.81 -35.82
C LYS A 94 -8.81 15.88 -34.63
N THR A 95 -9.62 14.83 -34.80
CA THR A 95 -9.87 13.87 -33.71
C THR A 95 -8.63 13.07 -33.34
N GLU A 96 -7.79 12.70 -34.32
CA GLU A 96 -6.49 12.09 -34.09
C GLU A 96 -5.53 13.06 -33.39
N GLN A 97 -5.49 14.34 -33.78
CA GLN A 97 -4.69 15.37 -33.12
C GLN A 97 -5.08 15.54 -31.64
N VAL A 98 -6.38 15.56 -31.32
CA VAL A 98 -6.87 15.66 -29.92
C VAL A 98 -6.57 14.38 -29.12
N GLN A 99 -6.55 13.20 -29.76
CA GLN A 99 -6.12 11.96 -29.11
C GLN A 99 -4.61 11.97 -28.81
N LEU A 100 -3.79 12.41 -29.77
CA LEU A 100 -2.34 12.55 -29.58
C LEU A 100 -1.99 13.58 -28.50
N GLN A 101 -2.74 14.69 -28.40
CA GLN A 101 -2.58 15.67 -27.31
C GLN A 101 -2.88 15.05 -25.94
N ARG A 102 -3.97 14.28 -25.81
CA ARG A 102 -4.28 13.58 -24.55
C ARG A 102 -3.23 12.54 -24.19
N HIS A 103 -2.72 11.78 -25.15
CA HIS A 103 -1.64 10.83 -24.90
C HIS A 103 -0.32 11.55 -24.54
N GLN A 104 -0.08 12.76 -25.03
CA GLN A 104 1.03 13.59 -24.57
C GLN A 104 0.82 14.06 -23.13
N GLU A 105 -0.36 14.59 -22.78
CA GLU A 105 -0.73 14.98 -21.40
C GLU A 105 -0.63 13.80 -20.41
N GLU A 106 -1.07 12.61 -20.82
CA GLU A 106 -0.92 11.35 -20.06
C GLU A 106 0.56 10.98 -19.86
N LEU A 107 1.38 11.04 -20.92
CA LEU A 107 2.81 10.74 -20.83
C LEU A 107 3.57 11.75 -19.97
N GLU A 108 3.33 13.05 -20.15
CA GLU A 108 3.91 14.12 -19.34
C GLU A 108 3.57 13.90 -17.85
N LYS A 109 2.31 13.59 -17.53
CA LYS A 109 1.92 13.24 -16.17
C LYS A 109 2.64 11.99 -15.65
N THR A 110 2.77 10.92 -16.44
CA THR A 110 3.51 9.72 -15.97
C THR A 110 5.00 10.01 -15.74
N LEU A 111 5.59 10.98 -16.45
CA LEU A 111 6.96 11.44 -16.20
C LEU A 111 7.06 12.26 -14.92
N GLU A 112 6.07 13.08 -14.58
CA GLU A 112 5.99 13.76 -13.28
C GLU A 112 5.82 12.77 -12.12
N ASP A 113 4.89 11.81 -12.24
CA ASP A 113 4.65 10.75 -11.24
C ASP A 113 5.93 9.89 -11.02
N LEU A 114 6.68 9.57 -12.08
CA LEU A 114 7.95 8.84 -11.98
C LEU A 114 9.10 9.69 -11.40
N GLN A 115 9.14 11.00 -11.67
CA GLN A 115 10.12 11.90 -11.06
C GLN A 115 9.85 12.07 -9.55
N ALA A 116 8.58 12.13 -9.13
CA ALA A 116 8.20 12.14 -7.72
C ALA A 116 8.62 10.84 -7.01
N GLN A 117 8.36 9.67 -7.60
CA GLN A 117 8.80 8.38 -7.06
C GLN A 117 10.33 8.27 -6.95
N LEU A 118 11.08 8.76 -7.93
CA LEU A 118 12.55 8.81 -7.86
C LEU A 118 13.03 9.76 -6.75
N ALA A 119 12.39 10.91 -6.56
CA ALA A 119 12.73 11.84 -5.47
C ALA A 119 12.47 11.19 -4.10
N GLU A 120 11.29 10.60 -3.89
CA GLU A 120 10.93 9.85 -2.68
C GLU A 120 11.92 8.71 -2.39
N GLN A 121 12.27 7.92 -3.43
CA GLN A 121 13.27 6.86 -3.30
C GLN A 121 14.65 7.41 -2.89
N THR A 122 15.10 8.54 -3.46
CA THR A 122 16.39 9.13 -3.06
C THR A 122 16.39 9.61 -1.61
N VAL A 123 15.29 10.20 -1.12
CA VAL A 123 15.15 10.59 0.30
C VAL A 123 15.24 9.35 1.21
N ALA A 124 14.44 8.31 0.94
CA ALA A 124 14.46 7.08 1.72
C ALA A 124 15.84 6.39 1.74
N THR A 125 16.59 6.43 0.62
CA THR A 125 17.97 5.90 0.60
C THR A 125 18.98 6.75 1.38
N ASN A 126 18.73 8.05 1.55
CA ASN A 126 19.57 8.92 2.39
C ASN A 126 19.26 8.70 3.87
N GLU A 127 17.98 8.66 4.25
CA GLU A 127 17.54 8.37 5.63
C GLU A 127 18.06 7.01 6.10
N SER A 128 17.92 5.96 5.28
CA SER A 128 18.46 4.63 5.57
C SER A 128 20.00 4.63 5.70
N ARG A 129 20.70 5.49 4.95
CA ARG A 129 22.15 5.67 5.04
C ARG A 129 22.56 6.43 6.30
N GLU A 130 21.76 7.40 6.76
CA GLU A 130 22.00 8.14 8.00
C GLU A 130 21.82 7.21 9.21
N GLN A 131 20.71 6.45 9.27
CA GLN A 131 20.50 5.38 10.26
C GLN A 131 21.65 4.36 10.30
N ALA A 132 22.18 3.97 9.13
CA ALA A 132 23.33 3.06 9.03
C ALA A 132 24.66 3.68 9.56
N ASN A 133 24.79 5.02 9.55
CA ASN A 133 25.91 5.71 10.19
C ASN A 133 25.71 5.84 11.71
N GLU A 134 24.49 6.09 12.18
CA GLU A 134 24.14 6.15 13.61
C GLU A 134 24.39 4.80 14.29
N LEU A 135 23.82 3.71 13.75
CA LEU A 135 24.03 2.34 14.23
C LEU A 135 25.52 1.93 14.22
N ARG A 136 26.30 2.50 13.29
CA ARG A 136 27.76 2.30 13.26
C ARG A 136 28.45 3.07 14.39
N HIS A 137 28.06 4.31 14.65
CA HIS A 137 28.62 5.10 15.76
C HIS A 137 28.28 4.47 17.11
N ASP A 138 27.04 4.05 17.33
CA ASP A 138 26.61 3.34 18.54
C ASP A 138 27.38 2.03 18.73
N LYS A 139 27.62 1.27 17.66
CA LYS A 139 28.48 0.08 17.70
C LYS A 139 29.93 0.40 18.08
N GLU A 140 30.48 1.49 17.55
CA GLU A 140 31.85 1.94 17.89
C GLU A 140 31.93 2.42 19.36
N MET A 141 30.89 3.09 19.88
CA MET A 141 30.75 3.49 21.29
C MET A 141 30.59 2.28 22.24
N LEU A 142 29.72 1.31 21.91
CA LEU A 142 29.53 0.09 22.69
C LEU A 142 30.79 -0.78 22.71
N ALA A 143 31.59 -0.78 21.64
CA ALA A 143 32.88 -1.47 21.61
C ALA A 143 33.90 -0.85 22.58
N LEU A 144 33.91 0.48 22.72
CA LEU A 144 34.75 1.19 23.70
C LEU A 144 34.31 0.90 25.14
N GLN A 145 33.00 0.97 25.43
CA GLN A 145 32.46 0.62 26.76
C GLN A 145 32.74 -0.84 27.14
N TRP A 146 32.67 -1.76 26.17
CA TRP A 146 33.03 -3.16 26.38
C TRP A 146 34.54 -3.33 26.68
N GLN A 147 35.41 -2.59 26.00
CA GLN A 147 36.84 -2.60 26.31
C GLN A 147 37.13 -2.06 27.71
N GLU A 148 36.53 -0.93 28.10
CA GLU A 148 36.66 -0.33 29.44
C GLU A 148 36.26 -1.33 30.53
N LEU A 149 35.11 -2.02 30.36
CA LEU A 149 34.64 -3.04 31.29
C LEU A 149 35.54 -4.29 31.32
N GLN A 150 36.19 -4.66 30.20
CA GLN A 150 37.21 -5.71 30.19
C GLN A 150 38.49 -5.30 30.94
N GLU A 151 38.88 -4.02 30.88
CA GLU A 151 40.03 -3.49 31.62
C GLU A 151 39.71 -3.40 33.13
N GLU A 152 38.51 -2.94 33.53
CA GLU A 152 38.04 -3.02 34.92
C GLU A 152 37.99 -4.45 35.45
N HIS A 153 37.48 -5.41 34.66
CA HIS A 153 37.46 -6.82 35.06
C HIS A 153 38.88 -7.38 35.24
N ARG A 154 39.82 -6.98 34.37
CA ARG A 154 41.22 -7.39 34.47
C ARG A 154 41.91 -6.82 35.71
N ASP A 155 41.62 -5.58 36.08
CA ASP A 155 42.23 -4.93 37.25
C ASP A 155 41.61 -5.41 38.57
N THR A 156 40.31 -5.68 38.59
CA THR A 156 39.67 -6.35 39.73
C THR A 156 40.17 -7.79 39.90
N GLN A 157 40.44 -8.53 38.82
CA GLN A 157 41.09 -9.85 38.92
C GLN A 157 42.50 -9.74 39.52
N LYS A 158 43.36 -8.82 39.05
CA LYS A 158 44.68 -8.57 39.67
C LYS A 158 44.56 -8.28 41.18
N GLN A 159 43.55 -7.50 41.58
CA GLN A 159 43.33 -7.17 42.99
C GLN A 159 42.92 -8.40 43.80
N VAL A 160 42.12 -9.32 43.24
CA VAL A 160 41.79 -10.61 43.86
C VAL A 160 43.03 -11.48 44.00
N ASP A 161 43.88 -11.55 42.97
CA ASP A 161 45.13 -12.31 42.98
C ASP A 161 46.12 -11.75 44.03
N GLU A 162 46.28 -10.42 44.10
CA GLU A 162 47.08 -9.75 45.16
C GLU A 162 46.56 -10.03 46.57
N LEU A 163 45.24 -10.08 46.76
CA LEU A 163 44.63 -10.41 48.05
C LEU A 163 44.80 -11.90 48.40
N HIS A 164 44.80 -12.79 47.40
CA HIS A 164 45.10 -14.20 47.56
C HIS A 164 46.54 -14.42 48.02
N ASP A 165 47.53 -13.81 47.35
CA ASP A 165 48.94 -13.91 47.73
C ASP A 165 49.19 -13.38 49.14
N ARG A 166 48.62 -12.23 49.50
CA ARG A 166 48.69 -11.68 50.87
C ARG A 166 48.08 -12.62 51.91
N LEU A 167 46.99 -13.31 51.58
CA LEU A 167 46.37 -14.31 52.47
C LEU A 167 47.25 -15.57 52.60
N VAL A 168 47.87 -16.04 51.51
CA VAL A 168 48.81 -17.17 51.52
C VAL A 168 50.03 -16.85 52.36
N ASP A 169 50.62 -15.66 52.25
CA ASP A 169 51.75 -15.22 53.07
C ASP A 169 51.37 -14.99 54.53
N ALA A 170 50.17 -14.47 54.82
CA ALA A 170 49.66 -14.41 56.18
C ALA A 170 49.49 -15.81 56.81
N GLN A 171 49.01 -16.81 56.05
CA GLN A 171 48.94 -18.19 56.50
C GLN A 171 50.33 -18.83 56.70
N ARG A 172 51.31 -18.54 55.83
CA ARG A 172 52.70 -18.97 56.00
C ARG A 172 53.30 -18.39 57.27
N ALA A 173 53.10 -17.09 57.52
CA ALA A 173 53.54 -16.41 58.74
C ALA A 173 52.87 -16.98 60.00
N HIS A 174 51.57 -17.26 59.96
CA HIS A 174 50.84 -17.90 61.06
C HIS A 174 51.46 -19.27 61.42
N ARG A 175 51.66 -20.14 60.42
CA ARG A 175 52.29 -21.46 60.62
C ARG A 175 53.71 -21.36 61.17
N ALA A 176 54.49 -20.36 60.75
CA ALA A 176 55.82 -20.11 61.32
C ALA A 176 55.75 -19.70 62.81
N VAL A 177 54.79 -18.84 63.18
CA VAL A 177 54.54 -18.48 64.59
C VAL A 177 54.03 -19.67 65.40
N GLU A 178 53.18 -20.53 64.85
CA GLU A 178 52.72 -21.76 65.50
C GLU A 178 53.88 -22.73 65.79
N VAL A 179 54.82 -22.90 64.84
CA VAL A 179 56.04 -23.71 65.04
C VAL A 179 56.92 -23.11 66.15
N VAL A 180 57.11 -21.78 66.18
CA VAL A 180 57.85 -21.11 67.26
C VAL A 180 57.14 -21.26 68.61
N LEU A 181 55.81 -21.12 68.66
CA LEU A 181 55.02 -21.33 69.88
C LEU A 181 55.05 -22.79 70.34
N ALA A 182 55.06 -23.77 69.43
CA ALA A 182 55.25 -25.18 69.75
C ALA A 182 56.64 -25.43 70.35
N ALA A 183 57.70 -24.89 69.75
CA ALA A 183 59.06 -24.97 70.27
C ALA A 183 59.23 -24.28 71.64
N LEU A 184 58.57 -23.14 71.86
CA LEU A 184 58.53 -22.47 73.17
C LEU A 184 57.73 -23.27 74.21
N ARG A 185 56.63 -23.92 73.82
CA ARG A 185 55.84 -24.81 74.68
C ARG A 185 56.64 -26.06 75.07
N THR A 186 57.35 -26.69 74.14
CA THR A 186 58.20 -27.86 74.48
C THR A 186 59.42 -27.45 75.29
N ALA A 187 60.06 -26.31 75.02
CA ALA A 187 61.14 -25.78 75.86
C ALA A 187 60.65 -25.39 77.27
N HIS A 188 59.45 -24.82 77.39
CA HIS A 188 58.82 -24.52 78.68
C HIS A 188 58.44 -25.82 79.42
N ALA A 189 57.88 -26.81 78.72
CA ALA A 189 57.57 -28.13 79.29
C ALA A 189 58.83 -28.83 79.76
N ALA A 190 59.93 -28.80 78.99
CA ALA A 190 61.22 -29.35 79.38
C ALA A 190 61.83 -28.63 80.59
N LYS A 191 61.75 -27.29 80.66
CA LYS A 191 62.16 -26.54 81.86
C LYS A 191 61.27 -26.80 83.06
N THR A 192 59.97 -26.97 82.86
CA THR A 192 59.03 -27.33 83.92
C THR A 192 59.27 -28.77 84.39
N HIS A 193 59.62 -29.68 83.48
CA HIS A 193 60.05 -31.04 83.79
C HIS A 193 61.35 -31.00 84.58
N GLN A 194 62.36 -30.23 84.17
CA GLN A 194 63.62 -30.06 84.91
C GLN A 194 63.39 -29.45 86.30
N VAL A 195 62.50 -28.46 86.44
CA VAL A 195 62.10 -27.90 87.74
C VAL A 195 61.36 -28.95 88.58
N ARG A 196 60.47 -29.76 87.98
CA ARG A 196 59.82 -30.90 88.64
C ARG A 196 60.79 -32.02 88.96
N GLU A 197 61.85 -32.26 88.20
CA GLU A 197 62.89 -33.26 88.49
C GLU A 197 63.80 -32.78 89.61
N LEU A 198 64.04 -31.47 89.72
CA LEU A 198 64.71 -30.87 90.88
C LEU A 198 63.80 -30.88 92.12
N GLN A 199 62.52 -30.55 91.96
CA GLN A 199 61.51 -30.67 93.01
C GLN A 199 61.23 -32.13 93.39
N ALA A 200 61.33 -33.09 92.48
CA ALA A 200 61.15 -34.52 92.73
C ALA A 200 62.46 -35.22 93.12
N ALA A 201 63.63 -34.64 92.86
CA ALA A 201 64.84 -35.00 93.60
C ALA A 201 64.71 -34.54 95.06
N LEU A 202 64.08 -33.38 95.30
CA LEU A 202 63.67 -32.92 96.63
C LEU A 202 62.56 -33.80 97.24
N GLU A 203 61.53 -34.16 96.47
CA GLU A 203 60.33 -34.83 96.96
C GLU A 203 60.42 -36.35 96.94
N VAL A 204 61.26 -36.98 96.11
CA VAL A 204 61.63 -38.40 96.27
C VAL A 204 62.67 -38.58 97.38
N ALA A 205 63.38 -37.50 97.77
CA ALA A 205 64.05 -37.45 99.07
C ALA A 205 63.06 -37.28 100.26
N ASN A 206 61.78 -36.97 100.01
CA ASN A 206 60.73 -36.83 101.04
C ASN A 206 59.61 -37.92 101.01
N SER A 207 59.32 -38.57 99.87
CA SER A 207 58.07 -39.32 99.60
C SER A 207 58.17 -40.28 98.39
N ARG A 208 57.35 -41.36 98.31
CA ARG A 208 57.66 -42.53 97.44
C ARG A 208 56.45 -43.44 97.02
N THR A 209 55.32 -42.93 96.48
CA THR A 209 54.00 -43.69 96.39
C THR A 209 52.85 -43.32 95.33
N THR A 210 52.62 -44.11 94.20
CA THR A 210 51.32 -44.66 93.51
C THR A 210 50.37 -43.97 92.35
N VAL A 211 49.35 -44.64 91.58
CA VAL A 211 48.89 -44.63 90.03
C VAL A 211 47.32 -44.73 89.41
N GLU A 212 46.94 -44.77 88.02
CA GLU A 212 45.66 -44.49 87.08
C GLU A 212 44.97 -45.59 86.02
N GLU A 213 44.00 -45.62 84.94
CA GLU A 213 42.73 -44.98 84.17
C GLU A 213 41.92 -45.79 82.91
N GLU A 214 40.82 -45.38 82.08
CA GLU A 214 39.83 -46.17 81.06
C GLU A 214 38.87 -45.53 79.81
N ASP A 215 38.02 -46.21 78.86
CA ASP A 215 37.25 -45.71 77.51
C ASP A 215 35.76 -46.22 76.80
N PRO A 216 35.29 -46.44 75.43
CA PRO A 216 33.92 -46.03 74.68
C PRO A 216 32.92 -46.89 73.57
N PRO A 217 32.26 -46.53 72.31
CA PRO A 217 30.79 -46.83 71.72
C PRO A 217 30.29 -47.10 70.10
N VAL A 218 28.93 -47.02 69.61
CA VAL A 218 28.09 -46.84 68.20
C VAL A 218 27.25 -47.99 67.30
N THR A 219 26.33 -48.08 66.18
CA THR A 219 25.49 -47.39 64.96
C THR A 219 24.31 -48.22 64.06
N ALA A 220 23.37 -47.74 63.06
CA ALA A 220 22.29 -48.48 62.09
C ALA A 220 21.37 -47.80 60.84
N GLU A 221 20.54 -48.46 59.83
CA GLU A 221 19.54 -47.93 58.66
C GLU A 221 18.61 -48.82 57.55
N ILE A 222 17.60 -48.33 56.62
CA ILE A 222 16.96 -48.63 55.13
C ILE A 222 15.45 -49.13 54.52
N PRO A 223 14.77 -48.72 53.30
CA PRO A 223 13.38 -49.12 52.57
C PRO A 223 12.90 -48.99 50.93
N VAL A 224 11.72 -49.49 50.25
CA VAL A 224 11.12 -49.29 48.73
C VAL A 224 9.67 -49.92 48.05
N ALA A 225 8.91 -49.49 46.88
CA ALA A 225 7.72 -50.15 45.97
C ALA A 225 6.88 -49.48 44.63
N VAL A 226 6.04 -50.12 43.62
CA VAL A 226 5.05 -49.56 42.42
C VAL A 226 4.14 -50.44 41.26
N GLN A 227 3.13 -49.98 40.31
CA GLN A 227 2.54 -50.38 38.83
C GLN A 227 0.98 -50.24 38.08
N PRO A 228 0.34 -50.86 36.91
CA PRO A 228 -0.65 -50.34 35.70
C PRO A 228 -1.90 -51.14 34.83
N VAL A 229 -2.72 -50.65 33.72
CA VAL A 229 -3.92 -51.32 32.81
C VAL A 229 -4.67 -50.71 31.39
N GLN A 230 -5.60 -51.34 30.46
CA GLN A 230 -6.34 -50.89 29.05
C GLN A 230 -7.70 -51.58 28.26
N SER A 231 -8.44 -51.13 27.09
CA SER A 231 -9.69 -51.73 26.20
C SER A 231 -10.46 -51.10 24.81
N VAL A 232 -11.34 -51.75 23.82
CA VAL A 232 -12.08 -51.23 22.43
C VAL A 232 -13.33 -51.99 21.52
N GLN A 233 -14.23 -51.43 20.51
CA GLN A 233 -14.85 -51.93 19.05
C GLN A 233 -16.43 -51.96 18.33
N GLN A 234 -16.77 -51.67 16.94
CA GLN A 234 -17.81 -52.06 15.70
C GLN A 234 -19.43 -51.79 15.18
N SER A 235 -19.95 -51.77 13.81
CA SER A 235 -21.45 -51.89 13.10
C SER A 235 -21.96 -51.61 11.48
N PRO A 236 -23.19 -52.01 10.79
CA PRO A 236 -23.77 -51.86 9.26
C PRO A 236 -25.38 -51.86 8.64
N THR A 237 -25.91 -51.65 7.29
CA THR A 237 -27.41 -51.77 6.58
C THR A 237 -27.86 -51.50 4.94
N LEU A 238 -29.12 -51.80 4.24
CA LEU A 238 -29.76 -51.61 2.71
C LEU A 238 -31.43 -51.66 2.36
N PRO A 239 -32.34 -51.76 1.19
CA PRO A 239 -32.60 -51.75 -0.42
C PRO A 239 -34.00 -51.17 -1.31
N PRO A 240 -34.85 -51.69 -2.41
CA PRO A 240 -35.57 -51.00 -3.72
C PRO A 240 -37.15 -51.23 -4.44
N PRO A 241 -37.67 -51.27 -5.83
CA PRO A 241 -39.01 -50.72 -6.61
C PRO A 241 -39.97 -51.39 -7.88
N ASP A 242 -41.03 -50.79 -8.69
CA ASP A 242 -42.09 -51.36 -9.83
C ASP A 242 -42.91 -50.60 -11.16
N GLN A 243 -44.18 -50.91 -11.81
CA GLN A 243 -44.78 -50.83 -13.35
C GLN A 243 -46.36 -50.46 -13.96
N PRO A 244 -46.87 -50.47 -15.34
CA PRO A 244 -48.19 -49.88 -16.12
C PRO A 244 -49.14 -50.49 -17.43
N ASN A 245 -50.25 -49.88 -18.16
CA ASN A 245 -51.20 -50.36 -19.42
C ASN A 245 -52.35 -49.50 -20.38
N SER A 246 -53.19 -49.96 -21.47
CA SER A 246 -54.29 -49.24 -22.49
C SER A 246 -55.25 -50.05 -23.66
N ALA A 247 -56.27 -49.82 -24.70
CA ALA A 247 -57.39 -48.96 -25.53
C ALA A 247 -58.30 -49.67 -26.80
N ALA A 248 -59.32 -49.38 -27.82
CA ALA A 248 -60.52 -48.50 -28.47
C ALA A 248 -61.41 -48.92 -29.90
N THR A 249 -62.64 -48.42 -30.49
CA THR A 249 -63.47 -48.74 -31.90
C THR A 249 -64.94 -48.06 -32.48
N THR A 250 -65.52 -48.04 -33.81
CA THR A 250 -66.94 -47.52 -34.49
C THR A 250 -67.58 -47.80 -36.05
N VAL A 251 -68.92 -47.57 -36.61
CA VAL A 251 -69.60 -47.53 -38.14
C VAL A 251 -71.24 -47.30 -38.59
N PRO A 252 -71.80 -46.88 -39.89
CA PRO A 252 -73.31 -46.68 -40.47
C PRO A 252 -73.91 -46.62 -42.09
N LEU A 253 -75.28 -46.62 -42.62
CA LEU A 253 -75.93 -46.27 -44.09
C LEU A 253 -77.55 -46.40 -44.68
N HIS A 254 -78.07 -45.86 -45.93
CA HIS A 254 -79.26 -46.06 -47.04
C HIS A 254 -80.87 -45.53 -47.15
N ASP A 255 -81.92 -45.46 -48.17
CA ASP A 255 -82.39 -45.42 -49.73
C ASP A 255 -84.00 -45.21 -50.28
N ARG A 256 -84.45 -44.85 -51.61
CA ARG A 256 -85.73 -45.07 -52.61
C ARG A 256 -86.99 -44.15 -53.29
N LEU A 257 -87.95 -44.56 -54.29
CA LEU A 257 -88.90 -43.77 -55.34
C LEU A 257 -90.23 -44.41 -56.15
N LYS A 258 -91.39 -43.73 -56.65
CA LYS A 258 -92.25 -43.88 -58.01
C LYS A 258 -93.75 -43.32 -58.33
N ASP A 259 -94.13 -43.13 -59.66
CA ASP A 259 -95.44 -43.21 -60.49
C ASP A 259 -96.41 -42.02 -60.94
N GLY A 260 -96.93 -42.02 -62.23
CA GLY A 260 -98.02 -41.15 -62.84
C GLY A 260 -98.03 -40.98 -64.41
N ASN A 261 -99.18 -40.92 -65.17
CA ASN A 261 -99.18 -40.91 -66.69
C ASN A 261 -100.46 -40.53 -67.54
N PHE A 262 -101.41 -39.64 -67.17
CA PHE A 262 -102.53 -39.22 -68.07
C PHE A 262 -103.10 -37.79 -67.88
N ASP A 263 -102.69 -37.01 -66.90
CA ASP A 263 -101.47 -36.20 -66.98
C ASP A 263 -101.01 -35.89 -68.43
N LEU A 264 -100.15 -36.76 -68.99
CA LEU A 264 -99.47 -36.75 -70.30
C LEU A 264 -99.59 -35.57 -71.28
N ASN A 265 -100.79 -35.10 -71.63
CA ASN A 265 -101.02 -34.07 -72.65
C ASN A 265 -101.33 -32.68 -72.08
N GLN A 266 -101.98 -32.59 -70.91
CA GLN A 266 -101.93 -31.33 -70.16
C GLN A 266 -100.51 -31.17 -69.63
N ASN A 267 -99.97 -32.24 -69.03
CA ASN A 267 -98.54 -32.41 -68.80
C ASN A 267 -97.69 -32.38 -70.08
N ARG A 268 -98.17 -32.19 -71.33
CA ARG A 268 -97.25 -31.96 -72.46
C ARG A 268 -96.94 -30.49 -72.61
N ASP A 269 -97.96 -29.65 -72.55
CA ASP A 269 -97.78 -28.20 -72.67
C ASP A 269 -97.41 -27.59 -71.31
N GLU A 270 -97.84 -28.22 -70.22
CA GLU A 270 -97.21 -28.07 -68.90
C GLU A 270 -95.79 -28.66 -68.90
N LEU A 271 -95.47 -29.86 -69.44
CA LEU A 271 -94.05 -30.27 -69.58
C LEU A 271 -93.24 -29.31 -70.44
N LEU A 272 -93.81 -28.59 -71.40
CA LEU A 272 -93.06 -27.62 -72.22
C LEU A 272 -92.86 -26.29 -71.49
N ALA A 273 -93.85 -25.82 -70.73
CA ALA A 273 -93.69 -24.69 -69.82
C ALA A 273 -92.75 -25.03 -68.65
N GLU A 274 -92.86 -26.23 -68.10
CA GLU A 274 -91.95 -26.82 -67.13
C GLU A 274 -90.58 -27.04 -67.75
N PHE A 275 -90.41 -27.55 -68.98
CA PHE A 275 -89.10 -27.71 -69.61
C PHE A 275 -88.44 -26.35 -69.81
N SER A 276 -89.17 -25.34 -70.26
CA SER A 276 -88.66 -23.96 -70.34
C SER A 276 -88.30 -23.40 -68.95
N CYS A 277 -89.12 -23.66 -67.93
CA CYS A 277 -88.85 -23.28 -66.55
C CYS A 277 -87.65 -24.05 -65.94
N HIS A 278 -87.52 -25.35 -66.22
CA HIS A 278 -86.44 -26.24 -65.79
C HIS A 278 -85.15 -25.96 -66.57
N GLU A 279 -85.22 -25.52 -67.82
CA GLU A 279 -84.08 -25.07 -68.63
C GLU A 279 -83.59 -23.71 -68.11
N GLN A 280 -84.51 -22.78 -67.84
CA GLN A 280 -84.20 -21.49 -67.20
C GLN A 280 -83.68 -21.68 -65.76
N GLN A 281 -84.20 -22.65 -65.01
CA GLN A 281 -83.74 -23.05 -63.69
C GLN A 281 -82.39 -23.80 -63.75
N LEU A 282 -82.15 -24.63 -64.77
CA LEU A 282 -80.86 -25.27 -65.03
C LEU A 282 -79.80 -24.23 -65.39
N GLN A 283 -80.15 -23.23 -66.21
CA GLN A 283 -79.26 -22.14 -66.55
C GLN A 283 -78.97 -21.26 -65.32
N GLN A 284 -80.00 -20.94 -64.51
CA GLN A 284 -79.81 -20.25 -63.24
C GLN A 284 -78.98 -21.06 -62.23
N LEU A 285 -79.12 -22.40 -62.21
CA LEU A 285 -78.29 -23.31 -61.43
C LEU A 285 -76.85 -23.39 -61.97
N GLN A 286 -76.64 -23.34 -63.28
CA GLN A 286 -75.31 -23.28 -63.89
C GLN A 286 -74.61 -21.95 -63.56
N GLU A 287 -75.34 -20.83 -63.61
CA GLU A 287 -74.84 -19.51 -63.17
C GLU A 287 -74.51 -19.51 -61.66
N GLN A 288 -75.37 -20.11 -60.82
CA GLN A 288 -75.08 -20.29 -59.40
C GLN A 288 -73.88 -21.21 -59.14
N VAL A 289 -73.73 -22.32 -59.88
CA VAL A 289 -72.57 -23.22 -59.78
C VAL A 289 -71.30 -22.48 -60.21
N HIS A 290 -71.30 -21.77 -61.33
CA HIS A 290 -70.14 -20.99 -61.77
C HIS A 290 -69.78 -19.87 -60.78
N ALA A 291 -70.79 -19.20 -60.18
CA ALA A 291 -70.56 -18.22 -59.11
C ALA A 291 -69.97 -18.88 -57.85
N LEU A 292 -70.46 -20.06 -57.45
CA LEU A 292 -69.92 -20.84 -56.35
C LEU A 292 -68.50 -21.35 -56.63
N GLU A 293 -68.18 -21.73 -57.87
CA GLU A 293 -66.82 -22.11 -58.30
C GLU A 293 -65.85 -20.91 -58.27
N LEU A 294 -66.33 -19.72 -58.62
CA LEU A 294 -65.56 -18.47 -58.51
C LEU A 294 -65.32 -18.10 -57.02
N VAL A 295 -66.32 -18.25 -56.16
CA VAL A 295 -66.19 -18.07 -54.71
C VAL A 295 -65.27 -19.14 -54.09
N ASN A 296 -65.34 -20.38 -54.55
CA ASN A 296 -64.52 -21.50 -54.07
C ASN A 296 -63.05 -21.35 -54.50
N SER A 297 -62.78 -20.93 -55.74
CA SER A 297 -61.43 -20.67 -56.24
C SER A 297 -60.79 -19.44 -55.58
N THR A 298 -61.52 -18.34 -55.41
CA THR A 298 -61.03 -17.16 -54.66
C THR A 298 -60.85 -17.47 -53.17
N SER A 299 -61.73 -18.27 -52.54
CA SER A 299 -61.56 -18.76 -51.17
C SER A 299 -60.31 -19.63 -51.01
N LYS A 300 -60.04 -20.54 -51.97
CA LYS A 300 -58.80 -21.34 -52.01
C LYS A 300 -57.55 -20.47 -52.15
N GLN A 301 -57.58 -19.43 -53.00
CA GLN A 301 -56.47 -18.48 -53.13
C GLN A 301 -56.25 -17.69 -51.83
N LEU A 302 -57.33 -17.25 -51.16
CA LEU A 302 -57.25 -16.57 -49.87
C LEU A 302 -56.68 -17.49 -48.77
N LEU A 303 -57.12 -18.75 -48.70
CA LEU A 303 -56.58 -19.74 -47.76
C LEU A 303 -55.11 -20.06 -48.03
N ALA A 304 -54.70 -20.18 -49.29
CA ALA A 304 -53.29 -20.35 -49.66
C ALA A 304 -52.44 -19.15 -49.21
N SER A 305 -52.92 -17.92 -49.46
CA SER A 305 -52.29 -16.68 -49.00
C SER A 305 -52.18 -16.62 -47.47
N LEU A 306 -53.24 -16.98 -46.74
CA LEU A 306 -53.23 -17.01 -45.27
C LEU A 306 -52.25 -18.07 -44.71
N HIS A 307 -52.16 -19.24 -45.35
CA HIS A 307 -51.16 -20.25 -44.98
C HIS A 307 -49.72 -19.82 -45.27
N GLU A 308 -49.48 -19.03 -46.33
CA GLU A 308 -48.16 -18.48 -46.62
C GLU A 308 -47.77 -17.42 -45.59
N ASN A 309 -48.66 -16.45 -45.33
CA ASN A 309 -48.48 -15.44 -44.29
C ASN A 309 -48.25 -16.07 -42.90
N LEU A 310 -48.93 -17.18 -42.58
CA LEU A 310 -48.72 -17.93 -41.33
C LEU A 310 -47.33 -18.61 -41.29
N ARG A 311 -46.87 -19.20 -42.40
CA ARG A 311 -45.52 -19.79 -42.50
C ARG A 311 -44.42 -18.72 -42.43
N GLU A 312 -44.61 -17.56 -43.05
CA GLU A 312 -43.73 -16.41 -42.88
C GLU A 312 -43.69 -15.93 -41.42
N ALA A 313 -44.85 -15.75 -40.78
CA ALA A 313 -44.94 -15.31 -39.39
C ALA A 313 -44.22 -16.29 -38.43
N GLN A 314 -44.45 -17.60 -38.56
CA GLN A 314 -43.73 -18.63 -37.79
C GLN A 314 -42.23 -18.65 -38.08
N THR A 315 -41.81 -18.32 -39.31
CA THR A 315 -40.38 -18.26 -39.67
C THR A 315 -39.72 -17.05 -39.01
N ARG A 316 -40.37 -15.87 -39.06
CA ARG A 316 -39.91 -14.65 -38.35
C ARG A 316 -39.87 -14.87 -36.83
N GLU A 317 -40.87 -15.54 -36.26
CA GLU A 317 -40.91 -15.93 -34.84
C GLU A 317 -39.70 -16.80 -34.43
N ARG A 318 -39.34 -17.80 -35.26
CA ARG A 318 -38.16 -18.66 -35.02
C ARG A 318 -36.85 -17.89 -35.13
N VAL A 319 -36.72 -16.99 -36.12
CA VAL A 319 -35.56 -16.13 -36.29
C VAL A 319 -35.38 -15.24 -35.05
N MET A 320 -36.40 -14.47 -34.66
CA MET A 320 -36.35 -13.61 -33.47
C MET A 320 -36.05 -14.38 -32.18
N ARG A 321 -36.57 -15.62 -32.02
CA ARG A 321 -36.20 -16.48 -30.88
C ARG A 321 -34.73 -16.91 -30.90
N SER A 322 -34.18 -17.22 -32.08
CA SER A 322 -32.76 -17.59 -32.21
C SER A 322 -31.82 -16.41 -31.97
N GLU A 323 -32.19 -15.22 -32.46
CA GLU A 323 -31.46 -13.96 -32.22
C GLU A 323 -31.47 -13.61 -30.73
N PHE A 324 -32.64 -13.58 -30.08
CA PHE A 324 -32.76 -13.30 -28.65
C PHE A 324 -32.05 -14.35 -27.77
N SER A 325 -32.03 -15.62 -28.18
CA SER A 325 -31.26 -16.66 -27.48
C SER A 325 -29.74 -16.43 -27.60
N ALA A 326 -29.25 -15.97 -28.75
CA ALA A 326 -27.85 -15.64 -28.95
C ALA A 326 -27.44 -14.37 -28.16
N GLU A 327 -28.29 -13.34 -28.15
CA GLU A 327 -28.10 -12.15 -27.33
C GLU A 327 -28.03 -12.48 -25.84
N LEU A 328 -28.95 -13.32 -25.33
CA LEU A 328 -28.92 -13.81 -23.94
C LEU A 328 -27.65 -14.61 -23.63
N GLU A 329 -27.14 -15.42 -24.56
CA GLU A 329 -25.89 -16.16 -24.35
C GLU A 329 -24.67 -15.22 -24.33
N VAL A 330 -24.65 -14.18 -25.16
CA VAL A 330 -23.60 -13.13 -25.13
C VAL A 330 -23.65 -12.32 -23.83
N VAL A 331 -24.84 -11.88 -23.40
CA VAL A 331 -25.02 -11.17 -22.12
C VAL A 331 -24.60 -12.06 -20.95
N ARG A 332 -24.99 -13.34 -20.96
CA ARG A 332 -24.60 -14.30 -19.92
C ARG A 332 -23.09 -14.49 -19.85
N LYS A 333 -22.42 -14.75 -20.99
CA LYS A 333 -20.96 -14.91 -21.04
C LYS A 333 -20.24 -13.65 -20.57
N LYS A 334 -20.76 -12.46 -20.91
CA LYS A 334 -20.22 -11.19 -20.40
C LYS A 334 -20.37 -11.09 -18.88
N VAL A 335 -21.54 -11.38 -18.31
CA VAL A 335 -21.76 -11.36 -16.85
C VAL A 335 -20.89 -12.39 -16.12
N GLU A 336 -20.71 -13.59 -16.69
CA GLU A 336 -19.82 -14.62 -16.15
C GLU A 336 -18.34 -14.18 -16.22
N GLN A 337 -17.93 -13.49 -17.29
CA GLN A 337 -16.59 -12.88 -17.43
C GLN A 337 -16.36 -11.73 -16.44
N ASP A 338 -17.31 -10.79 -16.34
CA ASP A 338 -17.26 -9.64 -15.42
C ASP A 338 -17.28 -10.09 -13.94
N ALA A 339 -17.99 -11.19 -13.63
CA ALA A 339 -17.94 -11.84 -12.32
C ALA A 339 -16.59 -12.54 -12.05
N GLN A 340 -15.95 -13.10 -13.09
CA GLN A 340 -14.66 -13.76 -12.95
C GLN A 340 -13.50 -12.76 -12.78
N THR A 341 -13.50 -11.65 -13.53
CA THR A 341 -12.50 -10.58 -13.37
C THR A 341 -12.58 -9.95 -11.99
N THR A 342 -13.78 -9.52 -11.56
CA THR A 342 -14.00 -8.98 -10.21
C THR A 342 -13.62 -9.97 -9.10
N GLN A 343 -13.89 -11.28 -9.28
CA GLN A 343 -13.40 -12.29 -8.33
C GLN A 343 -11.87 -12.37 -8.30
N THR A 344 -11.18 -12.26 -9.43
CA THR A 344 -9.69 -12.23 -9.45
C THR A 344 -9.11 -10.95 -8.85
N ASP A 345 -9.73 -9.79 -9.07
CA ASP A 345 -9.31 -8.51 -8.47
C ASP A 345 -9.50 -8.52 -6.95
N LEU A 346 -10.65 -9.00 -6.45
CA LEU A 346 -10.87 -9.16 -5.01
C LEU A 346 -9.89 -10.15 -4.37
N LYS A 347 -9.58 -11.26 -5.04
CA LYS A 347 -8.54 -12.21 -4.60
C LYS A 347 -7.13 -11.61 -4.60
N ARG A 348 -6.84 -10.65 -5.48
CA ARG A 348 -5.58 -9.88 -5.44
C ARG A 348 -5.56 -8.93 -4.24
N GLN A 349 -6.61 -8.12 -4.08
CA GLN A 349 -6.74 -7.16 -2.97
C GLN A 349 -6.66 -7.83 -1.59
N ILE A 350 -7.29 -9.00 -1.41
CA ILE A 350 -7.20 -9.76 -0.16
C ILE A 350 -5.73 -10.12 0.15
N ARG A 351 -4.98 -10.63 -0.82
CA ARG A 351 -3.55 -10.97 -0.63
C ARG A 351 -2.68 -9.75 -0.35
N GLU A 352 -2.95 -8.63 -1.03
CA GLU A 352 -2.25 -7.36 -0.80
C GLU A 352 -2.50 -6.84 0.62
N LEU A 353 -3.72 -7.00 1.15
CA LEU A 353 -4.06 -6.65 2.54
C LEU A 353 -3.48 -7.65 3.56
N GLU A 354 -3.53 -8.95 3.28
CA GLU A 354 -2.90 -10.00 4.11
C GLU A 354 -1.39 -9.73 4.26
N GLN A 355 -0.71 -9.39 3.17
CA GLN A 355 0.72 -9.05 3.18
C GLN A 355 1.00 -7.76 3.97
N ARG A 356 0.18 -6.71 3.82
CA ARG A 356 0.32 -5.47 4.60
C ARG A 356 0.16 -5.72 6.10
N CYS A 357 -0.88 -6.46 6.49
CA CYS A 357 -1.11 -6.80 7.90
C CYS A 357 -0.01 -7.70 8.50
N GLU A 358 0.68 -8.52 7.69
CA GLU A 358 1.84 -9.27 8.17
C GLU A 358 3.08 -8.39 8.32
N ASN A 359 3.33 -7.48 7.38
CA ASN A 359 4.39 -6.47 7.50
C ASN A 359 4.19 -5.62 8.78
N GLU A 360 2.98 -5.08 8.99
CA GLU A 360 2.61 -4.30 10.19
C GLU A 360 2.82 -5.09 11.50
N ARG A 361 2.60 -6.42 11.50
CA ARG A 361 2.93 -7.27 12.66
C ARG A 361 4.42 -7.35 12.90
N THR A 362 5.22 -7.59 11.85
CA THR A 362 6.69 -7.67 11.99
C THR A 362 7.30 -6.35 12.46
N GLU A 363 6.84 -5.22 11.92
CA GLU A 363 7.22 -3.87 12.35
C GLU A 363 6.83 -3.63 13.81
N LYS A 364 5.59 -3.96 14.21
CA LYS A 364 5.17 -3.86 15.60
C LYS A 364 6.03 -4.71 16.55
N THR A 365 6.43 -5.91 16.17
CA THR A 365 7.33 -6.75 17.00
C THR A 365 8.75 -6.17 17.07
N HIS A 366 9.25 -5.55 16.00
CA HIS A 366 10.53 -4.86 16.00
C HIS A 366 10.51 -3.64 16.94
N LEU A 367 9.48 -2.79 16.82
CA LEU A 367 9.30 -1.60 17.65
C LEU A 367 9.14 -1.94 19.14
N GLN A 368 8.46 -3.05 19.47
CA GLN A 368 8.37 -3.52 20.87
C GLN A 368 9.76 -3.88 21.42
N ALA A 369 10.59 -4.60 20.66
CA ALA A 369 11.95 -4.94 21.08
C ALA A 369 12.81 -3.68 21.30
N THR A 370 12.70 -2.65 20.44
CA THR A 370 13.44 -1.39 20.62
C THR A 370 12.97 -0.62 21.86
N ILE A 371 11.66 -0.66 22.18
CA ILE A 371 11.12 -0.08 23.42
C ILE A 371 11.67 -0.82 24.65
N ASP A 372 11.68 -2.15 24.63
CA ASP A 372 12.16 -2.98 25.75
C ASP A 372 13.68 -2.75 26.00
N GLU A 373 14.47 -2.59 24.94
CA GLU A 373 15.89 -2.23 25.00
C GLU A 373 16.12 -0.81 25.57
N LEU A 374 15.36 0.19 25.09
CA LEU A 374 15.43 1.57 25.59
C LEU A 374 14.99 1.66 27.07
N GLU A 375 13.95 0.92 27.47
CA GLU A 375 13.57 0.79 28.88
C GLU A 375 14.68 0.15 29.72
N SER A 376 15.33 -0.90 29.22
CA SER A 376 16.45 -1.56 29.89
C SER A 376 17.64 -0.60 30.08
N ALA A 377 18.00 0.14 29.04
CA ALA A 377 19.05 1.17 29.07
C ALA A 377 18.69 2.35 30.00
N SER A 378 17.42 2.74 30.06
CA SER A 378 16.94 3.75 31.01
C SER A 378 17.06 3.29 32.46
N LYS A 379 16.62 2.05 32.75
CA LYS A 379 16.70 1.42 34.08
C LYS A 379 18.15 1.25 34.54
N SER A 380 19.08 0.89 33.64
CA SER A 380 20.50 0.75 33.98
C SER A 380 21.17 2.10 34.26
N ARG A 381 20.89 3.16 33.48
CA ARG A 381 21.34 4.54 33.75
C ARG A 381 20.83 5.05 35.09
N ALA A 382 19.55 4.86 35.40
CA ALA A 382 18.96 5.25 36.69
C ALA A 382 19.60 4.49 37.86
N ALA A 383 19.90 3.21 37.70
CA ALA A 383 20.60 2.40 38.70
C ALA A 383 22.08 2.80 38.87
N ALA A 384 22.74 3.30 37.82
CA ALA A 384 24.08 3.89 37.93
C ALA A 384 24.03 5.21 38.72
N GLN A 385 23.18 6.15 38.32
CA GLN A 385 22.99 7.44 39.01
C GLN A 385 22.63 7.26 40.49
N ALA A 386 21.79 6.28 40.83
CA ALA A 386 21.46 5.95 42.22
C ALA A 386 22.70 5.54 43.05
N LYS A 387 23.62 4.73 42.48
CA LYS A 387 24.89 4.36 43.14
C LYS A 387 25.83 5.57 43.30
N GLU A 388 25.80 6.51 42.36
CA GLU A 388 26.62 7.72 42.41
C GLU A 388 26.11 8.73 43.43
N HIS A 389 24.79 8.90 43.55
CA HIS A 389 24.18 9.64 44.65
C HIS A 389 24.45 8.98 46.01
N GLU A 390 24.43 7.65 46.11
CA GLU A 390 24.78 6.96 47.36
C GLU A 390 26.27 7.18 47.71
N PHE A 391 27.18 7.02 46.74
CA PHE A 391 28.61 7.29 46.92
C PHE A 391 28.86 8.75 47.32
N LEU A 392 28.21 9.71 46.69
CA LEU A 392 28.29 11.13 47.08
C LEU A 392 27.76 11.34 48.51
N ALA A 393 26.66 10.70 48.90
CA ALA A 393 26.13 10.77 50.28
C ALA A 393 27.03 10.07 51.31
N GLN A 394 27.82 9.07 50.92
CA GLN A 394 28.89 8.50 51.76
C GLN A 394 30.09 9.47 51.85
N PHE A 395 30.55 10.02 50.72
CA PHE A 395 31.68 10.96 50.66
C PHE A 395 31.41 12.27 51.41
N LYS A 396 30.19 12.83 51.33
CA LYS A 396 29.78 14.01 52.11
C LYS A 396 29.89 13.79 53.61
N ARG A 397 29.49 12.62 54.11
CA ARG A 397 29.66 12.24 55.53
C ARG A 397 31.14 12.07 55.91
N GLN A 398 31.99 11.59 55.00
CA GLN A 398 33.44 11.58 55.21
C GLN A 398 34.00 13.01 55.31
N LEU A 399 33.58 13.93 54.45
CA LEU A 399 33.95 15.36 54.53
C LEU A 399 33.41 16.04 55.79
N GLU A 400 32.21 15.72 56.26
CA GLU A 400 31.67 16.22 57.54
C GLU A 400 32.52 15.75 58.73
N SER A 401 32.95 14.47 58.74
CA SER A 401 33.88 13.94 59.75
C SER A 401 35.32 14.47 59.62
N GLY A 402 35.69 14.93 58.42
CA GLY A 402 37.01 15.44 58.06
C GLY A 402 37.97 14.37 57.54
N ILE A 403 38.44 14.53 56.30
CA ILE A 403 39.46 13.68 55.68
C ILE A 403 40.88 14.20 55.97
N VAL A 404 41.82 13.29 56.26
CA VAL A 404 43.22 13.64 56.51
C VAL A 404 44.00 13.59 55.19
N VAL A 405 44.74 14.65 54.90
CA VAL A 405 45.54 14.83 53.66
C VAL A 405 46.79 15.65 53.94
N THR A 406 47.84 15.47 53.14
CA THR A 406 48.98 16.41 53.12
C THR A 406 48.66 17.57 52.19
N LYS A 407 48.49 18.77 52.75
CA LYS A 407 48.23 19.99 51.98
C LYS A 407 49.55 20.61 51.53
N PHE A 408 49.65 20.90 50.24
CA PHE A 408 50.75 21.64 49.65
C PHE A 408 50.42 23.14 49.62
N GLY A 409 51.45 23.99 49.51
CA GLY A 409 51.28 25.44 49.50
C GLY A 409 52.34 26.10 48.63
N ALA A 410 52.00 27.26 48.06
CA ALA A 410 52.89 28.04 47.20
C ALA A 410 54.20 28.49 47.89
N ARG A 411 54.24 28.45 49.24
CA ARG A 411 55.43 28.66 50.08
C ARG A 411 55.35 27.75 51.32
N GLY A 412 56.51 27.40 51.88
CA GLY A 412 56.62 26.54 53.07
C GLY A 412 56.71 25.05 52.74
N VAL A 413 56.87 24.23 53.78
CA VAL A 413 56.93 22.76 53.69
C VAL A 413 55.51 22.19 53.58
N PRO A 414 55.27 21.08 52.84
CA PRO A 414 53.98 20.38 52.88
C PRO A 414 53.59 19.96 54.29
N HIS A 415 52.31 20.05 54.62
CA HIS A 415 51.83 19.80 55.99
C HIS A 415 50.50 19.05 56.02
N GLN A 416 50.39 18.07 56.93
CA GLN A 416 49.14 17.36 57.17
C GLN A 416 48.03 18.32 57.63
N ARG A 417 46.83 18.14 57.07
CA ARG A 417 45.60 18.91 57.35
C ARG A 417 44.41 17.97 57.39
N VAL A 418 43.41 18.35 58.18
CA VAL A 418 42.06 17.81 58.07
C VAL A 418 41.29 18.73 57.14
N VAL A 419 40.82 18.22 56.00
CA VAL A 419 39.87 18.90 55.09
C VAL A 419 38.47 18.45 55.45
N TYR A 420 37.56 19.39 55.69
CA TYR A 420 36.22 19.11 56.20
C TYR A 420 35.19 20.11 55.64
N SER A 421 33.91 19.80 55.84
CA SER A 421 32.77 20.50 55.23
C SER A 421 31.58 20.62 56.19
N ASP A 422 30.59 21.45 55.87
CA ASP A 422 29.27 21.37 56.51
C ASP A 422 28.46 20.16 56.00
N ALA A 423 27.43 19.75 56.75
CA ALA A 423 26.58 18.60 56.43
C ALA A 423 25.88 18.68 55.06
N GLN A 424 25.73 19.88 54.49
CA GLN A 424 25.13 20.11 53.16
C GLN A 424 26.20 20.39 52.06
N CYS A 425 27.46 20.47 52.47
CA CYS A 425 28.66 20.76 51.68
C CYS A 425 28.61 22.05 50.85
N HIS A 426 28.09 23.12 51.43
CA HIS A 426 28.19 24.48 50.87
C HIS A 426 29.62 25.01 50.87
N TRP A 427 30.48 24.55 51.78
CA TRP A 427 31.88 24.99 51.84
C TRP A 427 32.86 23.90 52.24
N LEU A 428 34.13 24.10 51.86
CA LEU A 428 35.27 23.28 52.22
C LEU A 428 36.26 24.10 53.05
N SER A 429 36.75 23.54 54.16
CA SER A 429 37.73 24.18 55.05
C SER A 429 38.85 23.22 55.44
N TRP A 430 40.00 23.76 55.86
CA TRP A 430 41.16 22.95 56.24
C TRP A 430 41.83 23.44 57.54
N ARG A 431 42.15 22.52 58.45
CA ARG A 431 42.79 22.82 59.75
C ARG A 431 43.91 21.85 60.11
N SER A 432 44.67 22.16 61.16
CA SER A 432 45.74 21.28 61.66
C SER A 432 45.15 20.07 62.43
N PRO A 433 45.64 18.84 62.26
CA PRO A 433 45.18 17.68 63.04
C PRO A 433 45.32 17.87 64.56
N ALA A 434 46.35 18.59 65.01
CA ALA A 434 46.53 18.96 66.42
C ALA A 434 45.39 19.85 66.98
N THR A 435 44.54 20.42 66.12
CA THR A 435 43.42 21.32 66.46
C THR A 435 42.04 20.71 66.22
N SER A 436 41.95 19.42 65.82
CA SER A 436 40.67 18.71 65.65
C SER A 436 40.32 17.75 66.79
N VAL A 437 41.28 17.38 67.64
CA VAL A 437 41.07 16.43 68.77
C VAL A 437 40.19 17.02 69.89
N THR A 438 40.07 18.36 69.97
CA THR A 438 39.15 19.02 70.91
C THR A 438 37.70 18.87 70.43
N HIS A 439 37.01 17.88 71.04
CA HIS A 439 35.81 17.15 70.60
C HIS A 439 34.51 17.89 70.17
N GLY A 440 34.56 19.16 69.76
CA GLY A 440 33.42 19.88 69.16
C GLY A 440 33.78 20.95 68.11
N SER A 441 35.05 21.07 67.72
CA SER A 441 35.55 22.27 67.03
C SER A 441 35.32 22.33 65.50
N LEU A 442 34.93 21.22 64.84
CA LEU A 442 34.76 21.21 63.36
C LEU A 442 33.60 22.09 62.86
N MET A 443 32.67 22.50 63.73
CA MET A 443 31.44 23.23 63.36
C MET A 443 31.63 24.63 62.77
N GLN A 444 32.82 25.25 62.87
CA GLN A 444 33.07 26.59 62.32
C GLN A 444 34.36 26.65 61.47
N PRO A 445 34.29 27.12 60.22
CA PRO A 445 35.46 27.31 59.36
C PRO A 445 36.19 28.61 59.70
N LYS A 446 37.53 28.58 59.62
CA LYS A 446 38.36 29.79 59.76
C LYS A 446 38.39 30.54 58.43
N ALA A 447 38.17 31.85 58.44
CA ALA A 447 37.93 32.64 57.21
C ALA A 447 39.07 32.60 56.16
N ASP A 448 40.33 32.53 56.59
CA ASP A 448 41.50 32.37 55.71
C ASP A 448 41.73 30.93 55.21
N ALA A 449 40.96 29.98 55.73
CA ALA A 449 41.04 28.55 55.42
C ALA A 449 39.67 27.96 55.06
N LYS A 450 38.85 28.73 54.34
CA LYS A 450 37.53 28.34 53.79
C LYS A 450 37.49 28.65 52.29
N ALA A 451 36.85 27.79 51.50
CA ALA A 451 36.37 28.03 50.14
C ALA A 451 34.91 27.61 50.04
N ASP A 452 34.09 28.30 49.25
CA ASP A 452 32.70 27.89 49.00
C ASP A 452 32.65 26.89 47.83
N THR A 453 31.83 25.85 47.95
CA THR A 453 31.78 24.73 46.99
C THR A 453 31.19 25.17 45.65
N CYS A 454 30.36 26.21 45.62
CA CYS A 454 29.87 26.82 44.39
C CYS A 454 30.97 27.48 43.56
N ASP A 455 32.13 27.82 44.15
CA ASP A 455 33.29 28.34 43.42
C ASP A 455 34.17 27.24 42.82
N LEU A 456 33.92 25.97 43.15
CA LEU A 456 34.63 24.82 42.58
C LEU A 456 34.30 24.69 41.08
N VAL A 457 35.32 24.81 40.24
CA VAL A 457 35.19 24.72 38.77
C VAL A 457 35.95 23.57 38.15
N GLU A 458 36.93 22.99 38.85
CA GLU A 458 37.69 21.84 38.34
C GLU A 458 38.31 21.01 39.47
N VAL A 459 38.37 19.69 39.24
CA VAL A 459 38.99 18.69 40.12
C VAL A 459 40.07 17.96 39.32
N LEU A 460 41.29 18.49 39.42
CA LEU A 460 42.47 18.06 38.68
C LEU A 460 43.11 16.81 39.32
N PRO A 461 43.33 15.72 38.56
CA PRO A 461 44.10 14.57 39.02
C PRO A 461 45.61 14.82 38.88
N GLY A 462 46.38 14.27 39.81
CA GLY A 462 47.84 14.26 39.76
C GLY A 462 48.51 15.55 40.26
N ALA A 463 49.80 15.66 39.97
CA ALA A 463 50.68 16.75 40.44
C ALA A 463 50.80 17.89 39.41
N THR A 464 49.67 18.33 38.83
CA THR A 464 49.62 19.15 37.61
C THR A 464 49.76 20.66 37.83
N THR A 465 49.53 21.17 39.05
CA THR A 465 49.53 22.61 39.33
C THR A 465 50.93 23.18 39.55
N GLU A 466 51.08 24.50 39.41
CA GLU A 466 52.37 25.17 39.63
C GLU A 466 52.92 24.97 41.05
N THR A 467 52.04 24.87 42.06
CA THR A 467 52.40 24.49 43.43
C THR A 467 53.13 23.15 43.46
N PHE A 468 52.60 22.13 42.79
CA PHE A 468 53.24 20.82 42.70
C PHE A 468 54.50 20.83 41.84
N ALA A 469 54.54 21.58 40.74
CA ALA A 469 55.75 21.72 39.92
C ALA A 469 56.94 22.32 40.69
N ARG A 470 56.66 23.24 41.64
CA ARG A 470 57.65 23.81 42.57
C ARG A 470 58.04 22.84 43.69
N GLN A 471 57.07 22.17 44.31
CA GLN A 471 57.26 21.34 45.52
C GLN A 471 57.72 19.89 45.24
N ARG A 472 57.44 19.37 44.04
CA ARG A 472 57.83 18.03 43.54
C ARG A 472 57.50 16.87 44.50
N PRO A 473 56.21 16.53 44.70
CA PRO A 473 55.80 15.42 45.57
C PRO A 473 56.30 14.07 45.07
N ASP A 474 56.80 13.22 45.97
CA ASP A 474 57.40 11.91 45.64
C ASP A 474 56.44 10.90 44.99
N ALA A 475 55.12 11.09 45.19
CA ALA A 475 54.08 10.21 44.66
C ALA A 475 52.96 11.00 43.97
N PRO A 476 53.17 11.47 42.72
CA PRO A 476 52.20 12.26 41.94
C PRO A 476 50.82 11.61 41.77
N THR A 477 50.75 10.27 41.72
CA THR A 477 49.49 9.52 41.61
C THR A 477 48.61 9.59 42.86
N ARG A 478 49.14 10.13 43.97
CA ARG A 478 48.37 10.39 45.21
C ARG A 478 47.95 11.85 45.34
N CYS A 479 48.29 12.70 44.36
CA CYS A 479 47.99 14.12 44.35
C CYS A 479 46.67 14.43 43.62
N LEU A 480 45.97 15.46 44.09
CA LEU A 480 44.83 16.09 43.42
C LEU A 480 44.78 17.58 43.77
N SER A 481 44.17 18.39 42.91
CA SER A 481 43.96 19.82 43.16
C SER A 481 42.52 20.22 42.90
N LEU A 482 41.93 20.96 43.85
CA LEU A 482 40.62 21.59 43.70
C LEU A 482 40.81 23.05 43.25
N VAL A 483 40.18 23.45 42.16
CA VAL A 483 40.32 24.79 41.56
C VAL A 483 39.10 25.64 41.90
N PHE A 484 39.31 26.76 42.60
CA PHE A 484 38.25 27.68 43.00
C PHE A 484 38.36 29.03 42.30
N VAL A 485 37.22 29.59 41.89
CA VAL A 485 37.15 30.93 41.26
C VAL A 485 37.21 32.07 42.29
N HIS A 486 36.58 31.91 43.46
CA HIS A 486 36.56 32.96 44.49
C HIS A 486 37.16 32.52 45.85
N PRO A 487 38.18 33.26 46.35
CA PRO A 487 39.21 33.90 45.55
C PRO A 487 39.93 32.88 44.64
N CYS A 488 40.42 33.33 43.49
CA CYS A 488 41.07 32.46 42.49
C CYS A 488 42.31 31.78 43.06
N ARG A 489 42.24 30.46 43.29
CA ARG A 489 43.32 29.66 43.91
C ARG A 489 43.11 28.15 43.72
N THR A 490 44.19 27.40 43.90
CA THR A 490 44.17 25.93 44.04
C THR A 490 44.21 25.51 45.52
N LEU A 491 43.54 24.41 45.84
CA LEU A 491 43.77 23.62 47.05
C LEU A 491 44.48 22.33 46.64
N ASP A 492 45.81 22.37 46.67
CA ASP A 492 46.69 21.27 46.28
C ASP A 492 46.86 20.27 47.45
N LEU A 493 46.44 19.02 47.25
CA LEU A 493 46.32 17.97 48.27
C LEU A 493 47.00 16.66 47.83
N GLN A 494 47.52 15.91 48.80
CA GLN A 494 48.00 14.55 48.61
C GLN A 494 47.34 13.62 49.63
N ALA A 495 46.76 12.51 49.16
CA ALA A 495 46.20 11.46 50.00
C ALA A 495 47.29 10.46 50.43
N ASP A 496 47.04 9.71 51.51
CA ASP A 496 48.01 8.73 52.02
C ASP A 496 48.23 7.59 51.02
N THR A 497 47.19 7.21 50.26
CA THR A 497 47.24 6.15 49.22
C THR A 497 46.65 6.61 47.88
N ALA A 498 47.02 5.94 46.79
CA ALA A 498 46.46 6.21 45.47
C ALA A 498 44.97 5.83 45.36
N ALA A 499 44.53 4.79 46.07
CA ALA A 499 43.12 4.40 46.12
C ALA A 499 42.24 5.48 46.79
N GLN A 500 42.70 6.06 47.92
CA GLN A 500 42.03 7.21 48.53
C GLN A 500 42.04 8.43 47.61
N CYS A 501 43.14 8.69 46.88
CA CYS A 501 43.20 9.75 45.89
C CYS A 501 42.08 9.61 44.84
N GLN A 502 41.88 8.41 44.28
CA GLN A 502 40.80 8.15 43.33
C GLN A 502 39.40 8.28 43.94
N GLN A 503 39.20 7.81 45.19
CA GLN A 503 37.94 8.01 45.92
C GLN A 503 37.63 9.49 46.13
N TYR A 504 38.64 10.29 46.52
CA TYR A 504 38.49 11.73 46.71
C TYR A 504 38.27 12.47 45.38
N LEU A 505 38.97 12.08 44.31
CA LEU A 505 38.75 12.62 42.96
C LEU A 505 37.31 12.38 42.48
N ARG A 506 36.78 11.15 42.62
CA ARG A 506 35.38 10.84 42.30
C ARG A 506 34.41 11.65 43.16
N GLY A 507 34.65 11.70 44.47
CA GLY A 507 33.80 12.42 45.41
C GLY A 507 33.73 13.92 45.16
N PHE A 508 34.87 14.56 44.90
CA PHE A 508 34.92 15.99 44.60
C PHE A 508 34.34 16.33 43.22
N ARG A 509 34.40 15.43 42.22
CA ARG A 509 33.73 15.62 40.91
C ARG A 509 32.21 15.58 41.03
N LEU A 510 31.66 14.55 41.68
CA LEU A 510 30.22 14.48 41.96
C LEU A 510 29.73 15.67 42.81
N LEU A 511 30.58 16.19 43.71
CA LEU A 511 30.29 17.42 44.47
C LEU A 511 30.35 18.69 43.59
N GLN A 512 31.32 18.79 42.67
CA GLN A 512 31.42 19.87 41.67
C GLN A 512 30.18 19.88 40.75
N GLU A 513 29.73 18.71 40.32
CA GLU A 513 28.53 18.53 39.49
C GLU A 513 27.26 18.95 40.23
N GLU A 514 27.06 18.53 41.48
CA GLU A 514 25.93 19.01 42.30
C GLU A 514 25.98 20.53 42.50
N ALA A 515 27.17 21.11 42.70
CA ALA A 515 27.36 22.56 42.81
C ALA A 515 27.16 23.30 41.47
N ALA A 516 27.39 22.66 40.32
CA ALA A 516 27.03 23.20 39.01
C ALA A 516 25.51 23.20 38.81
N HIS A 517 24.81 22.10 39.11
CA HIS A 517 23.35 22.03 39.05
C HIS A 517 22.70 23.09 39.96
N LYS A 518 23.19 23.25 41.20
CA LYS A 518 22.73 24.31 42.12
C LYS A 518 22.90 25.71 41.51
N ARG A 519 24.05 26.01 40.89
CA ARG A 519 24.31 27.30 40.21
C ARG A 519 23.41 27.58 39.00
N HIS A 520 22.82 26.56 38.37
CA HIS A 520 21.85 26.73 37.28
C HIS A 520 20.40 26.92 37.77
N HIS A 521 20.15 26.80 39.08
CA HIS A 521 18.83 26.94 39.71
C HIS A 521 18.76 28.08 40.74
N MET A 522 19.75 28.97 40.77
CA MET A 522 19.81 30.19 41.61
C MET A 522 19.91 31.44 40.75
#